data_AF-A0A524A6W7-F1
#
_entry.id   AF-A0A524A6W7-F1
#
_cell.length_a   1.000
_cell.length_b   1.000
_cell.length_c   1.000
_cell.angle_alpha   90.00
_cell.angle_beta   90.00
_cell.angle_gamma   90.00
#
_symmetry.space_group_name_H-M   'P 1'
#
loop_
_entity.id
_entity.type
_entity.pdbx_description
1 polymer ?
#
loop_
_entity_poly.entity_id
_entity_poly.type
_entity_poly.pdbx_seq_one_letter_code
_entity_poly.pdbx_strand_id
1 'polypeptide(L)'
;MLDVRAWLLWALTVLVAASSCRNPLYAVLLLLIVALTDVSFGPHKERRGLPSLFRFAALAVSLAAAFNALTVHFGETILFRLPGWLPLLGGRVTVEALVFGLINGLNLTVIFGGFSVFNRVTPVHDLARLAPQAFHEAGVVVSIALTFMPETNRSLNRIREAQAVRGHRVRGLRDWLPIVVPLLVSGLERSMGLAEAMVARGYGAVSDRSHPLRLQLLLAMGLLALLLGWLGWLFFPGWTGPALSVLAAGVCLVVGAVWLAGKDVPRTRYRSRRWRIRDTLVALGSGLTLAAVQLPIPVIGRDTLYYSPYPRLSMPTFHPLMGLLLLGLLVPAAVAIGGRSR
;
A
#
# COMPACT_ATOMS: atom_id res chain seq x y z
N MET A 1 -3.52 14.58 -14.69
CA MET A 1 -3.26 13.49 -13.74
C MET A 1 -3.01 14.11 -12.38
N LEU A 2 -3.57 13.53 -11.32
CA LEU A 2 -3.37 14.00 -9.95
C LEU A 2 -1.92 13.81 -9.52
N ASP A 3 -1.49 14.52 -8.48
CA ASP A 3 -0.20 14.31 -7.83
C ASP A 3 -0.17 12.95 -7.11
N VAL A 4 1.00 12.31 -7.07
CA VAL A 4 1.20 11.00 -6.42
C VAL A 4 0.99 11.09 -4.91
N ARG A 5 1.30 12.23 -4.31
CA ARG A 5 1.07 12.45 -2.87
C ARG A 5 -0.40 12.35 -2.50
N ALA A 6 -1.28 12.89 -3.35
CA ALA A 6 -2.72 12.83 -3.14
C ALA A 6 -3.23 11.39 -3.25
N TRP A 7 -2.73 10.62 -4.22
CA TRP A 7 -3.05 9.20 -4.37
C TRP A 7 -2.50 8.32 -3.24
N LEU A 8 -1.29 8.60 -2.76
CA LEU A 8 -0.72 7.93 -1.59
C LEU A 8 -1.57 8.18 -0.34
N LEU A 9 -1.96 9.44 -0.11
CA LEU A 9 -2.83 9.80 0.99
C LEU A 9 -4.18 9.07 0.86
N TRP A 10 -4.78 9.08 -0.33
CA TRP A 10 -6.03 8.37 -0.59
C TRP A 10 -5.92 6.86 -0.32
N ALA A 11 -4.87 6.21 -0.84
CA ALA A 11 -4.65 4.76 -0.66
C ALA A 11 -4.39 4.41 0.81
N LEU A 12 -3.63 5.24 1.52
CA LEU A 12 -3.40 5.10 2.96
C LEU A 12 -4.72 5.27 3.72
N THR A 13 -5.56 6.24 3.36
CA THR A 13 -6.87 6.41 3.99
C THR A 13 -7.79 5.23 3.72
N VAL A 14 -7.81 4.66 2.50
CA VAL A 14 -8.57 3.42 2.22
C VAL A 14 -8.08 2.29 3.12
N LEU A 15 -6.77 2.09 3.23
CA LEU A 15 -6.17 1.05 4.07
C LEU A 15 -6.58 1.21 5.54
N VAL A 16 -6.44 2.43 6.07
CA VAL A 16 -6.79 2.74 7.46
C VAL A 16 -8.29 2.59 7.70
N ALA A 17 -9.13 3.12 6.81
CA ALA A 17 -10.58 3.01 6.91
C ALA A 17 -11.04 1.55 6.89
N ALA A 18 -10.53 0.75 5.95
CA ALA A 18 -10.87 -0.68 5.84
C ALA A 18 -10.35 -1.52 7.01
N SER A 19 -9.20 -1.16 7.59
CA SER A 19 -8.64 -1.85 8.75
C SER A 19 -9.36 -1.50 10.06
N SER A 20 -9.87 -0.27 10.18
CA SER A 20 -10.56 0.21 11.38
C SER A 20 -12.06 -0.11 11.37
N CYS A 21 -12.70 -0.17 10.20
CA CYS A 21 -14.12 -0.50 10.08
C CYS A 21 -14.33 -2.02 10.03
N ARG A 22 -15.00 -2.59 11.04
CA ARG A 22 -15.47 -3.99 11.01
C ARG A 22 -16.94 -4.14 10.65
N ASN A 23 -17.64 -3.03 10.43
CA ASN A 23 -19.04 -3.02 10.05
C ASN A 23 -19.19 -3.37 8.55
N PRO A 24 -20.01 -4.39 8.20
CA PRO A 24 -20.18 -4.83 6.81
C PRO A 24 -20.71 -3.72 5.89
N LEU A 25 -21.57 -2.82 6.38
CA LEU A 25 -22.17 -1.76 5.56
C LEU A 25 -21.14 -0.75 5.09
N TYR A 26 -20.22 -0.34 5.97
CA TYR A 26 -19.12 0.56 5.59
C TYR A 26 -18.12 -0.14 4.67
N ALA A 27 -17.89 -1.45 4.84
CA ALA A 27 -17.03 -2.22 3.96
C ALA A 27 -17.61 -2.33 2.53
N VAL A 28 -18.93 -2.53 2.39
CA VAL A 28 -19.61 -2.50 1.07
C VAL A 28 -19.53 -1.10 0.46
N LEU A 29 -19.76 -0.04 1.25
CA LEU A 29 -19.64 1.34 0.77
C LEU A 29 -18.23 1.66 0.27
N LEU A 30 -17.19 1.27 1.03
CA LEU A 30 -15.80 1.43 0.64
C LEU A 30 -15.47 0.65 -0.64
N LEU A 31 -15.98 -0.59 -0.76
CA LEU A 31 -15.80 -1.39 -1.96
C LEU A 31 -16.42 -0.69 -3.18
N LEU A 32 -17.63 -0.11 -3.03
CA LEU A 32 -18.29 0.65 -4.09
C LEU A 32 -17.48 1.89 -4.48
N ILE A 33 -16.95 2.64 -3.51
CA ILE A 33 -16.10 3.81 -3.75
C ILE A 33 -14.84 3.42 -4.55
N VAL A 34 -14.17 2.33 -4.13
CA VAL A 34 -12.98 1.81 -4.82
C VAL A 34 -13.33 1.36 -6.24
N ALA A 35 -14.42 0.61 -6.42
CA ALA A 35 -14.85 0.14 -7.73
C ALA A 35 -15.22 1.30 -8.67
N LEU A 36 -15.92 2.32 -8.18
CA LEU A 36 -16.28 3.51 -8.96
C LEU A 36 -15.03 4.31 -9.36
N THR A 37 -14.04 4.38 -8.46
CA THR A 37 -12.76 5.02 -8.74
C THR A 37 -11.97 4.24 -9.79
N ASP A 38 -11.91 2.90 -9.71
CA ASP A 38 -11.27 2.05 -10.72
C ASP A 38 -11.89 2.27 -12.11
N VAL A 39 -13.22 2.32 -12.20
CA VAL A 39 -13.95 2.58 -13.46
C VAL A 39 -13.61 3.96 -14.02
N SER A 40 -13.55 4.98 -13.16
CA SER A 40 -13.33 6.38 -13.55
C SER A 40 -11.93 6.62 -14.13
N PHE A 41 -10.92 5.89 -13.63
CA PHE A 41 -9.53 5.98 -14.07
C PHE A 41 -9.09 4.82 -14.98
N GLY A 42 -9.98 3.88 -15.30
CA GLY A 42 -9.70 2.74 -16.17
C GLY A 42 -9.32 3.15 -17.61
N PRO A 43 -8.20 2.63 -18.17
CA PRO A 43 -7.83 2.90 -19.56
C PRO A 43 -8.87 2.32 -20.52
N HIS A 44 -9.27 3.09 -21.53
CA HIS A 44 -10.24 2.69 -22.57
C HIS A 44 -9.83 1.42 -23.35
N LYS A 45 -8.56 0.98 -23.27
CA LYS A 45 -8.03 -0.15 -24.05
C LYS A 45 -7.82 -1.47 -23.29
N GLU A 46 -7.89 -1.48 -21.95
CA GLU A 46 -7.80 -2.72 -21.17
C GLU A 46 -8.87 -2.75 -20.07
N ARG A 47 -10.07 -3.21 -20.45
CA ARG A 47 -11.21 -3.49 -19.55
C ARG A 47 -10.96 -4.69 -18.60
N ARG A 48 -9.73 -4.89 -18.11
CA ARG A 48 -9.36 -5.99 -17.22
C ARG A 48 -9.45 -5.64 -15.72
N GLY A 49 -9.80 -4.40 -15.35
CA GLY A 49 -9.89 -3.94 -13.95
C GLY A 49 -11.00 -4.61 -13.15
N LEU A 50 -12.26 -4.31 -13.47
CA LEU A 50 -13.44 -4.87 -12.78
C LEU A 50 -13.46 -6.41 -12.67
N PRO A 51 -13.25 -7.19 -13.74
CA PRO A 51 -13.30 -8.65 -13.60
C PRO A 51 -12.21 -9.17 -12.67
N SER A 52 -11.05 -8.51 -12.57
CA SER A 52 -9.99 -8.90 -11.65
C SER A 52 -10.36 -8.64 -10.18
N LEU A 53 -11.00 -7.49 -9.89
CA LEU A 53 -11.44 -7.15 -8.54
C LEU A 53 -12.56 -8.07 -8.07
N PHE A 54 -13.58 -8.32 -8.89
CA PHE A 54 -14.68 -9.21 -8.53
C PHE A 54 -14.24 -10.68 -8.41
N ARG A 55 -13.31 -11.14 -9.26
CA ARG A 55 -12.72 -12.49 -9.11
C ARG A 55 -11.93 -12.60 -7.81
N PHE A 56 -11.14 -11.59 -7.47
CA PHE A 56 -10.41 -11.55 -6.20
C PHE A 56 -11.39 -11.49 -5.02
N ALA A 57 -12.44 -10.67 -5.11
CA ALA A 57 -13.49 -10.59 -4.10
C ALA A 57 -14.15 -11.94 -3.87
N ALA A 58 -14.57 -12.61 -4.93
CA ALA A 58 -15.19 -13.93 -4.85
C ALA A 58 -14.26 -14.94 -4.18
N LEU A 59 -12.97 -14.96 -4.56
CA LEU A 59 -11.98 -15.85 -3.95
C LEU A 59 -11.72 -15.51 -2.48
N ALA A 60 -11.42 -14.25 -2.18
CA ALA A 60 -11.04 -13.80 -0.83
C ALA A 60 -12.20 -13.93 0.16
N VAL A 61 -13.42 -13.54 -0.25
CA VAL A 61 -14.63 -13.65 0.58
C VAL A 61 -14.97 -15.11 0.84
N SER A 62 -14.97 -15.96 -0.20
CA SER A 62 -15.29 -17.38 -0.04
C SER A 62 -14.24 -18.11 0.82
N LEU A 63 -12.96 -17.84 0.57
CA LEU A 63 -11.87 -18.47 1.31
C LEU A 63 -11.82 -18.00 2.76
N ALA A 64 -12.00 -16.70 3.03
CA ALA A 64 -12.04 -16.16 4.39
C ALA A 64 -13.25 -16.64 5.17
N ALA A 65 -14.41 -16.77 4.52
CA ALA A 65 -15.62 -17.34 5.09
C ALA A 65 -15.44 -18.82 5.44
N ALA A 66 -14.92 -19.63 4.52
CA ALA A 66 -14.63 -21.03 4.77
C ALA A 66 -13.59 -21.19 5.90
N PHE A 67 -12.47 -20.46 5.81
CA PHE A 67 -11.41 -20.55 6.83
C PHE A 67 -11.91 -20.17 8.23
N ASN A 68 -12.69 -19.08 8.37
CA ASN A 68 -13.24 -18.69 9.67
C ASN A 68 -14.31 -19.67 10.16
N ALA A 69 -15.20 -20.13 9.28
CA ALA A 69 -16.25 -21.09 9.64
C ALA A 69 -15.67 -22.42 10.16
N LEU A 70 -14.51 -22.84 9.65
CA LEU A 70 -13.83 -24.06 10.10
C LEU A 70 -12.91 -23.85 11.31
N THR A 71 -12.39 -22.64 11.54
CA THR A 71 -11.41 -22.38 12.61
C THR A 71 -12.07 -21.83 13.88
N VAL A 72 -13.12 -21.02 13.72
CA VAL A 72 -13.76 -20.28 14.82
C VAL A 72 -15.04 -20.99 15.23
N HIS A 73 -15.05 -21.47 16.48
CA HIS A 73 -16.13 -22.29 17.04
C HIS A 73 -17.03 -21.53 18.02
N PHE A 74 -16.94 -20.19 18.01
CA PHE A 74 -17.76 -19.32 18.84
C PHE A 74 -19.10 -19.03 18.13
N GLY A 75 -20.20 -18.87 18.88
CA GLY A 75 -21.53 -18.56 18.32
C GLY A 75 -22.64 -19.51 18.80
N GLU A 76 -23.87 -18.99 18.91
CA GLU A 76 -25.03 -19.77 19.38
C GLU A 76 -25.67 -20.58 18.24
N THR A 77 -25.62 -20.09 16.99
CA THR A 77 -26.36 -20.67 15.86
C THR A 77 -25.51 -21.66 15.06
N ILE A 78 -25.73 -22.96 15.26
CA ILE A 78 -24.99 -24.03 14.58
C ILE A 78 -25.59 -24.32 13.20
N LEU A 79 -24.79 -24.32 12.12
CA LEU A 79 -25.19 -24.92 10.84
C LEU A 79 -24.91 -26.43 10.79
N PHE A 80 -23.67 -26.82 11.08
CA PHE A 80 -23.21 -28.21 10.98
C PHE A 80 -22.24 -28.55 12.12
N ARG A 81 -22.23 -29.81 12.54
CA ARG A 81 -21.20 -30.36 13.45
C ARG A 81 -20.28 -31.25 12.64
N LEU A 82 -19.02 -30.86 12.48
CA LEU A 82 -18.02 -31.73 11.89
C LEU A 82 -17.57 -32.77 12.92
N PRO A 83 -17.35 -34.03 12.51
CA PRO A 83 -16.98 -35.09 13.44
C PRO A 83 -15.55 -34.88 13.96
N GLY A 84 -15.36 -35.14 15.27
CA GLY A 84 -14.16 -34.76 16.03
C GLY A 84 -12.86 -35.51 15.71
N TRP A 85 -12.82 -36.34 14.67
CA TRP A 85 -11.58 -37.02 14.24
C TRP A 85 -10.65 -36.11 13.42
N LEU A 86 -11.11 -34.91 13.05
CA LEU A 86 -10.30 -33.89 12.37
C LEU A 86 -9.67 -32.93 13.41
N PRO A 87 -8.34 -32.99 13.66
CA PRO A 87 -7.70 -32.00 14.52
C PRO A 87 -7.81 -30.60 13.89
N LEU A 88 -8.12 -29.58 14.71
CA LEU A 88 -8.39 -28.17 14.35
C LEU A 88 -9.67 -27.88 13.54
N LEU A 89 -10.17 -28.84 12.75
CA LEU A 89 -11.33 -28.67 11.85
C LEU A 89 -12.62 -29.35 12.38
N GLY A 90 -12.51 -30.15 13.43
CA GLY A 90 -13.64 -30.79 14.10
C GLY A 90 -14.31 -29.82 15.07
N GLY A 91 -15.63 -29.61 14.92
CA GLY A 91 -16.40 -28.76 15.81
C GLY A 91 -17.70 -28.21 15.22
N ARG A 92 -18.32 -27.29 15.96
CA ARG A 92 -19.56 -26.58 15.57
C ARG A 92 -19.22 -25.47 14.57
N VAL A 93 -19.69 -25.61 13.33
CA VAL A 93 -19.67 -24.52 12.34
C VAL A 93 -20.86 -23.61 12.62
N THR A 94 -20.60 -22.35 12.96
CA THR A 94 -21.63 -21.38 13.34
C THR A 94 -21.90 -20.35 12.24
N VAL A 95 -23.11 -19.78 12.21
CA VAL A 95 -23.47 -18.71 11.27
C VAL A 95 -22.60 -17.48 11.54
N GLU A 96 -22.34 -17.20 12.82
CA GLU A 96 -21.56 -16.06 13.28
C GLU A 96 -20.11 -16.12 12.78
N ALA A 97 -19.50 -17.31 12.78
CA ALA A 97 -18.16 -17.53 12.23
C ALA A 97 -18.11 -17.33 10.71
N LEU A 98 -19.14 -17.79 10.00
CA LEU A 98 -19.26 -17.57 8.56
C LEU A 98 -19.38 -16.07 8.23
N VAL A 99 -20.28 -15.34 8.92
CA VAL A 99 -20.48 -13.90 8.74
C VAL A 99 -19.21 -13.12 9.09
N PHE A 100 -18.54 -13.48 10.17
CA PHE A 100 -17.26 -12.86 10.54
C PHE A 100 -16.20 -13.08 9.44
N GLY A 101 -16.12 -14.29 8.87
CA GLY A 101 -15.23 -14.58 7.74
C GLY A 101 -15.58 -13.80 6.48
N LEU A 102 -16.87 -13.67 6.15
CA LEU A 102 -17.36 -12.85 5.04
C LEU A 102 -16.95 -11.38 5.21
N ILE A 103 -17.11 -10.82 6.41
CA ILE A 103 -16.71 -9.44 6.73
C ILE A 103 -15.20 -9.25 6.55
N ASN A 104 -14.38 -10.17 7.07
CA ASN A 104 -12.92 -10.08 6.91
C ASN A 104 -12.50 -10.20 5.44
N GLY A 105 -13.11 -11.14 4.69
CA GLY A 105 -12.85 -11.27 3.25
C GLY A 105 -13.25 -10.03 2.45
N LEU A 106 -14.35 -9.37 2.85
CA LEU A 106 -14.79 -8.11 2.25
C LEU A 106 -13.78 -6.99 2.54
N ASN A 107 -13.31 -6.86 3.78
CA ASN A 107 -12.27 -5.88 4.15
C ASN A 107 -10.96 -6.11 3.39
N LEU A 108 -10.52 -7.36 3.25
CA LEU A 108 -9.34 -7.71 2.43
C LEU A 108 -9.54 -7.30 0.97
N THR A 109 -10.75 -7.47 0.43
CA THR A 109 -11.09 -7.05 -0.92
C THR A 109 -11.01 -5.53 -1.09
N VAL A 110 -11.50 -4.76 -0.12
CA VAL A 110 -11.40 -3.29 -0.13
C VAL A 110 -9.94 -2.83 -0.13
N ILE A 111 -9.12 -3.40 0.75
CA ILE A 111 -7.69 -3.07 0.83
C ILE A 111 -6.98 -3.38 -0.49
N PHE A 112 -7.18 -4.59 -1.01
CA PHE A 112 -6.62 -5.00 -2.30
C PHE A 112 -7.08 -4.09 -3.45
N GLY A 113 -8.37 -3.76 -3.50
CA GLY A 113 -8.93 -2.87 -4.51
C GLY A 113 -8.33 -1.46 -4.45
N GLY A 114 -8.19 -0.89 -3.25
CA GLY A 114 -7.54 0.40 -3.06
C GLY A 114 -6.09 0.41 -3.57
N PHE A 115 -5.32 -0.62 -3.23
CA PHE A 115 -3.94 -0.79 -3.74
C PHE A 115 -3.90 -1.03 -5.25
N SER A 116 -4.85 -1.78 -5.81
CA SER A 116 -4.95 -2.04 -7.25
C SER A 116 -5.17 -0.75 -8.04
N VAL A 117 -6.10 0.11 -7.59
CA VAL A 117 -6.34 1.43 -8.18
C VAL A 117 -5.08 2.30 -8.07
N PHE A 118 -4.48 2.34 -6.89
CA PHE A 118 -3.26 3.12 -6.64
C PHE A 118 -2.11 2.72 -7.57
N ASN A 119 -1.81 1.42 -7.67
CA ASN A 119 -0.75 0.87 -8.52
C ASN A 119 -1.00 1.12 -10.02
N ARG A 120 -2.27 1.20 -10.43
CA ARG A 120 -2.65 1.49 -11.82
C ARG A 120 -2.47 2.96 -12.18
N VAL A 121 -2.87 3.87 -11.29
CA VAL A 121 -2.87 5.31 -11.57
C VAL A 121 -1.48 5.93 -11.35
N THR A 122 -0.66 5.31 -10.50
CA THR A 122 0.62 5.87 -10.06
C THR A 122 1.80 5.21 -10.78
N PRO A 123 2.56 5.95 -11.61
CA PRO A 123 3.79 5.42 -12.19
C PRO A 123 4.88 5.22 -11.15
N VAL A 124 5.64 4.13 -11.26
CA VAL A 124 6.74 3.78 -10.34
C VAL A 124 7.80 4.90 -10.25
N HIS A 125 8.08 5.58 -11.38
CA HIS A 125 9.03 6.67 -11.40
C HIS A 125 8.59 7.89 -10.58
N ASP A 126 7.28 8.15 -10.45
CA ASP A 126 6.79 9.26 -9.63
C ASP A 126 6.85 8.92 -8.13
N LEU A 127 6.76 7.63 -7.75
CA LEU A 127 7.04 7.16 -6.38
C LEU A 127 8.51 7.34 -6.02
N ALA A 128 9.42 6.98 -6.92
CA ALA A 128 10.85 7.18 -6.71
C ALA A 128 11.20 8.66 -6.48
N ARG A 129 10.47 9.61 -7.09
CA ARG A 129 10.66 11.06 -6.86
C ARG A 129 10.29 11.51 -5.44
N LEU A 130 9.48 10.75 -4.71
CA LEU A 130 9.08 11.06 -3.34
C LEU A 130 10.10 10.64 -2.29
N ALA A 131 11.09 9.84 -2.68
CA ALA A 131 12.18 9.46 -1.78
C ALA A 131 12.83 10.72 -1.15
N PRO A 132 13.08 10.70 0.18
CA PRO A 132 13.79 11.79 0.85
C PRO A 132 15.17 12.04 0.26
N GLN A 133 15.63 13.29 0.35
CA GLN A 133 16.93 13.71 -0.19
C GLN A 133 18.11 13.02 0.50
N ALA A 134 17.92 12.62 1.76
CA ALA A 134 18.89 11.82 2.52
C ALA A 134 19.31 10.54 1.80
N PHE A 135 18.43 9.97 0.96
CA PHE A 135 18.67 8.75 0.22
C PHE A 135 19.13 9.03 -1.21
N HIS A 136 19.94 10.08 -1.42
CA HIS A 136 20.36 10.49 -2.76
C HIS A 136 20.99 9.35 -3.57
N GLU A 137 21.96 8.64 -2.97
CA GLU A 137 22.64 7.51 -3.61
C GLU A 137 21.67 6.39 -4.00
N ALA A 138 20.80 5.99 -3.06
CA ALA A 138 19.75 5.00 -3.35
C ALA A 138 18.79 5.50 -4.44
N GLY A 139 18.44 6.79 -4.44
CA GLY A 139 17.61 7.41 -5.46
C GLY A 139 18.24 7.37 -6.86
N VAL A 140 19.56 7.56 -6.94
CA VAL A 140 20.33 7.46 -8.19
C VAL A 140 20.34 6.02 -8.68
N VAL A 141 20.64 5.06 -7.81
CA VAL A 141 20.61 3.63 -8.13
C VAL A 141 19.22 3.21 -8.63
N VAL A 142 18.16 3.60 -7.93
CA VAL A 142 16.77 3.31 -8.34
C VAL A 142 16.44 3.99 -9.68
N SER A 143 16.88 5.22 -9.91
CA SER A 143 16.65 5.92 -11.19
C SER A 143 17.35 5.23 -12.36
N ILE A 144 18.59 4.78 -12.16
CA ILE A 144 19.34 3.99 -13.15
C ILE A 144 18.62 2.67 -13.42
N ALA A 145 18.22 1.96 -12.36
CA ALA A 145 17.51 0.69 -12.46
C ALA A 145 16.19 0.83 -13.22
N LEU A 146 15.38 1.86 -12.91
CA LEU A 146 14.12 2.15 -13.62
C LEU A 146 14.35 2.50 -15.09
N THR A 147 15.47 3.14 -15.42
CA THR A 147 15.85 3.48 -16.81
C THR A 147 16.30 2.22 -17.56
N PHE A 148 17.01 1.31 -16.91
CA PHE A 148 17.54 0.09 -17.52
C PHE A 148 16.53 -1.05 -17.60
N MET A 149 15.54 -1.11 -16.71
CA MET A 149 14.49 -2.13 -16.71
C MET A 149 13.84 -2.40 -18.09
N PRO A 150 13.36 -1.39 -18.86
CA PRO A 150 12.80 -1.63 -20.18
C PRO A 150 13.84 -2.19 -21.18
N GLU A 151 15.10 -1.75 -21.10
CA GLU A 151 16.18 -2.26 -21.96
C GLU A 151 16.55 -3.69 -21.60
N THR A 152 16.61 -4.03 -20.31
CA THR A 152 16.83 -5.40 -19.82
C THR A 152 15.73 -6.34 -20.31
N ASN A 153 14.46 -5.91 -20.30
CA ASN A 153 13.36 -6.71 -20.84
C ASN A 153 13.49 -6.94 -22.35
N ARG A 154 13.89 -5.92 -23.12
CA ARG A 154 14.16 -6.08 -24.55
C ARG A 154 15.33 -7.02 -24.81
N SER A 155 16.42 -6.89 -24.05
CA SER A 155 17.58 -7.77 -24.14
C SER A 155 17.21 -9.22 -23.83
N LEU A 156 16.47 -9.44 -22.74
CA LEU A 156 15.96 -10.75 -22.35
C LEU A 156 15.10 -11.39 -23.45
N ASN A 157 14.20 -10.62 -24.08
CA ASN A 157 13.40 -11.12 -25.20
C ASN A 157 14.26 -11.47 -26.42
N ARG A 158 15.22 -10.62 -26.81
CA ARG A 158 16.16 -10.89 -27.91
C ARG A 158 17.01 -12.14 -27.65
N ILE A 159 17.52 -12.31 -26.44
CA ILE A 159 18.30 -13.49 -26.06
C ILE A 159 17.42 -14.75 -26.12
N ARG A 160 16.19 -14.68 -25.60
CA ARG A 160 15.23 -15.79 -25.69
C ARG A 160 14.94 -16.18 -27.14
N GLU A 161 14.69 -15.21 -28.02
CA GLU A 161 14.45 -15.45 -29.44
C GLU A 161 15.68 -16.07 -30.12
N ALA A 162 16.88 -15.56 -29.85
CA ALA A 162 18.12 -16.10 -30.39
C ALA A 162 18.38 -17.55 -29.93
N GLN A 163 18.11 -17.85 -28.65
CA GLN A 163 18.23 -19.22 -28.14
C GLN A 163 17.16 -20.14 -28.72
N ALA A 164 15.93 -19.65 -28.93
CA ALA A 164 14.87 -20.42 -29.57
C ALA A 164 15.23 -20.80 -31.03
N VAL A 165 15.87 -19.91 -31.79
CA VAL A 165 16.40 -20.21 -33.14
C VAL A 165 17.46 -21.32 -33.10
N ARG A 166 18.25 -21.39 -32.02
CA ARG A 166 19.24 -22.47 -31.79
C ARG A 166 18.61 -23.78 -31.30
N GLY A 167 17.27 -23.89 -31.29
CA GLY A 167 16.54 -25.06 -30.85
C GLY A 167 16.36 -25.17 -29.33
N HIS A 168 16.80 -24.17 -28.56
CA HIS A 168 16.68 -24.17 -27.10
C HIS A 168 15.22 -23.95 -26.68
N ARG A 169 14.71 -24.81 -25.79
CA ARG A 169 13.36 -24.69 -25.21
C ARG A 169 13.44 -24.67 -23.70
N VAL A 170 12.88 -23.63 -23.08
CA VAL A 170 12.87 -23.48 -21.62
C VAL A 170 11.83 -24.45 -21.04
N ARG A 171 12.28 -25.55 -20.43
CA ARG A 171 11.41 -26.56 -19.78
C ARG A 171 11.64 -26.66 -18.27
N GLY A 172 12.84 -26.33 -17.80
CA GLY A 172 13.17 -26.33 -16.37
C GLY A 172 14.08 -25.17 -15.95
N LEU A 173 14.43 -25.14 -14.66
CA LEU A 173 15.31 -24.11 -14.08
C LEU A 173 16.71 -24.09 -14.71
N ARG A 174 17.26 -25.26 -15.07
CA ARG A 174 18.59 -25.36 -15.69
C ARG A 174 18.66 -24.73 -17.09
N ASP A 175 17.53 -24.69 -17.79
CA ASP A 175 17.44 -24.13 -19.15
C ASP A 175 17.48 -22.60 -19.17
N TRP A 176 17.50 -21.95 -18.01
CA TRP A 176 17.64 -20.49 -17.91
C TRP A 176 19.08 -20.03 -18.00
N LEU A 177 20.06 -20.89 -17.73
CA LEU A 177 21.47 -20.52 -17.72
C LEU A 177 21.94 -19.89 -19.05
N PRO A 178 21.57 -20.42 -20.23
CA PRO A 178 21.92 -19.82 -21.53
C PRO A 178 21.26 -18.46 -21.81
N ILE A 179 20.26 -18.07 -21.02
CA ILE A 179 19.58 -16.78 -21.13
C ILE A 179 20.12 -15.79 -20.09
N VAL A 180 20.30 -16.24 -18.85
CA VAL A 180 20.73 -15.42 -17.72
C VAL A 180 22.19 -15.02 -17.85
N VAL A 181 23.09 -15.94 -18.24
CA VAL A 181 24.52 -15.64 -18.35
C VAL A 181 24.78 -14.51 -19.36
N PRO A 182 24.28 -14.55 -20.62
CA PRO A 182 24.47 -13.43 -21.54
C PRO A 182 23.81 -12.13 -21.06
N LEU A 183 22.65 -12.23 -20.40
CA LEU A 183 21.96 -11.06 -19.86
C LEU A 183 22.78 -10.36 -18.76
N LEU A 184 23.42 -11.13 -17.89
CA LEU A 184 24.31 -10.62 -16.84
C LEU A 184 25.56 -10.00 -17.44
N VAL A 185 26.20 -10.64 -18.42
CA VAL A 185 27.38 -10.10 -19.11
C VAL A 185 27.05 -8.76 -19.78
N SER A 186 25.96 -8.70 -20.56
CA SER A 186 25.51 -7.45 -21.18
C SER A 186 25.10 -6.39 -20.16
N GLY A 187 24.60 -6.80 -18.98
CA GLY A 187 24.31 -5.92 -17.86
C GLY A 187 25.57 -5.31 -17.25
N LEU A 188 26.61 -6.13 -17.05
CA LEU A 188 27.91 -5.72 -16.52
C LEU A 188 28.61 -4.74 -17.47
N GLU A 189 28.69 -5.06 -18.76
CA GLU A 189 29.25 -4.16 -19.79
C GLU A 189 28.57 -2.79 -19.77
N ARG A 190 27.22 -2.78 -19.71
CA ARG A 190 26.44 -1.54 -19.64
C ARG A 190 26.69 -0.77 -18.34
N SER A 191 26.83 -1.47 -17.23
CA SER A 191 27.11 -0.84 -15.93
C SER A 191 28.50 -0.19 -15.91
N MET A 192 29.49 -0.84 -16.54
CA MET A 192 30.85 -0.33 -16.67
C MET A 192 30.88 0.90 -17.57
N GLY A 193 30.24 0.85 -18.74
CA GLY A 193 30.13 2.01 -19.63
C GLY A 193 29.36 3.18 -19.01
N LEU A 194 28.33 2.90 -18.19
CA LEU A 194 27.65 3.94 -17.43
C LEU A 194 28.57 4.55 -16.37
N ALA A 195 29.33 3.74 -15.63
CA ALA A 195 30.26 4.21 -14.62
C ALA A 195 31.34 5.10 -15.24
N GLU A 196 31.94 4.69 -16.36
CA GLU A 196 32.91 5.50 -17.12
C GLU A 196 32.31 6.83 -17.56
N ALA A 197 31.10 6.82 -18.14
CA ALA A 197 30.41 8.05 -18.55
C ALA A 197 30.03 8.95 -17.36
N MET A 198 29.72 8.37 -16.20
CA MET A 198 29.42 9.10 -14.97
C MET A 198 30.69 9.79 -14.44
N VAL A 199 31.81 9.08 -14.37
CA VAL A 199 33.12 9.62 -13.94
C VAL A 199 33.58 10.72 -14.89
N ALA A 200 33.47 10.53 -16.22
CA ALA A 200 33.83 11.55 -17.21
C ALA A 200 32.98 12.83 -17.10
N ARG A 201 31.75 12.74 -16.60
CA ARG A 201 30.86 13.87 -16.32
C ARG A 201 31.06 14.49 -14.93
N GLY A 202 32.06 14.03 -14.16
CA GLY A 202 32.38 14.53 -12.82
C GLY A 202 31.52 13.96 -11.70
N TYR A 203 30.77 12.88 -11.96
CA TYR A 203 30.02 12.18 -10.92
C TYR A 203 30.98 11.48 -9.95
N GLY A 204 30.80 11.67 -8.64
CA GLY A 204 31.71 11.14 -7.62
C GLY A 204 32.87 12.06 -7.21
N ALA A 205 33.05 13.22 -7.86
CA ALA A 205 34.04 14.21 -7.43
C ALA A 205 33.70 14.88 -6.07
N VAL A 206 32.49 14.63 -5.52
CA VAL A 206 31.96 15.24 -4.28
C VAL A 206 31.64 14.17 -3.22
N SER A 207 31.93 12.89 -3.45
CA SER A 207 31.33 11.77 -2.70
C SER A 207 32.08 11.31 -1.46
N ASP A 208 33.15 11.95 -1.02
CA ASP A 208 33.76 11.63 0.28
C ASP A 208 33.21 12.57 1.37
N ARG A 209 31.95 12.36 1.74
CA ARG A 209 31.34 13.02 2.88
C ARG A 209 30.91 11.96 3.87
N SER A 210 31.78 11.70 4.85
CA SER A 210 31.46 10.85 5.99
C SER A 210 30.16 11.34 6.63
N HIS A 211 29.16 10.44 6.71
CA HIS A 211 27.95 10.71 7.46
C HIS A 211 28.36 11.02 8.90
N PRO A 212 28.05 12.21 9.45
CA PRO A 212 28.51 12.55 10.77
C PRO A 212 27.91 11.57 11.78
N LEU A 213 28.73 11.03 12.68
CA LEU A 213 28.31 10.12 13.77
C LEU A 213 27.05 10.63 14.47
N ARG A 214 26.93 11.97 14.60
CA ARG A 214 25.76 12.66 15.14
C ARG A 214 24.45 12.29 14.45
N LEU A 215 24.44 12.14 13.14
CA LEU A 215 23.24 11.80 12.36
C LEU A 215 22.84 10.34 12.56
N GLN A 216 23.82 9.44 12.61
CA GLN A 216 23.61 8.02 12.91
C GLN A 216 23.06 7.85 14.33
N LEU A 217 23.64 8.56 15.31
CA LEU A 217 23.16 8.59 16.70
C LEU A 217 21.75 9.18 16.79
N LEU A 218 21.45 10.26 16.05
CA LEU A 218 20.12 10.88 16.04
C LEU A 218 19.06 9.93 15.48
N LEU A 219 19.38 9.21 14.40
CA LEU A 219 18.51 8.17 13.84
C LEU A 219 18.33 7.00 14.81
N ALA A 220 19.42 6.50 15.41
CA ALA A 220 19.38 5.41 16.38
C ALA A 220 18.51 5.79 17.60
N MET A 221 18.71 7.00 18.15
CA MET A 221 17.90 7.54 19.24
C MET A 221 16.42 7.70 18.86
N GLY A 222 16.14 8.19 17.64
CA GLY A 222 14.78 8.30 17.14
C GLY A 222 14.08 6.94 17.00
N LEU A 223 14.76 5.93 16.45
CA LEU A 223 14.24 4.57 16.33
C LEU A 223 14.04 3.90 17.70
N LEU A 224 14.98 4.11 18.63
CA LEU A 224 14.90 3.58 19.99
C LEU A 224 13.73 4.23 20.76
N ALA A 225 13.53 5.55 20.60
CA ALA A 225 12.36 6.25 21.16
C ALA A 225 11.04 5.74 20.55
N LEU A 226 10.98 5.49 19.24
CA LEU A 226 9.80 4.88 18.61
C LEU A 226 9.50 3.49 19.17
N LEU A 227 10.54 2.66 19.32
CA LEU A 227 10.41 1.31 19.88
C LEU A 227 9.89 1.37 21.33
N LEU A 228 10.50 2.20 22.18
CA LEU A 228 10.10 2.36 23.58
C LEU A 228 8.70 2.96 23.72
N GLY A 229 8.35 3.95 22.90
CA GLY A 229 7.01 4.54 22.90
C GLY A 229 5.95 3.52 22.51
N TRP A 230 6.23 2.67 21.51
CA TRP A 230 5.32 1.61 21.08
C TRP A 230 5.18 0.51 22.14
N LEU A 231 6.30 0.08 22.74
CA LEU A 231 6.30 -0.91 23.82
C LEU A 231 5.56 -0.39 25.05
N GLY A 232 5.79 0.87 25.44
CA GLY A 232 5.13 1.52 26.56
C GLY A 232 3.62 1.62 26.36
N TRP A 233 3.17 1.90 25.13
CA TRP A 233 1.76 1.92 24.79
C TRP A 233 1.10 0.53 24.87
N LEU A 234 1.82 -0.53 24.46
CA LEU A 234 1.31 -1.89 24.44
C LEU A 234 1.24 -2.53 25.83
N PHE A 235 2.28 -2.35 26.65
CA PHE A 235 2.40 -3.04 27.94
C PHE A 235 1.80 -2.27 29.13
N PHE A 236 1.67 -0.94 29.04
CA PHE A 236 1.20 -0.10 30.14
C PHE A 236 -0.01 0.77 29.73
N PRO A 237 -1.25 0.24 29.81
CA PRO A 237 -2.47 0.96 29.45
C PRO A 237 -2.70 2.27 30.23
N GLY A 238 -2.10 2.42 31.42
CA GLY A 238 -2.17 3.64 32.23
C GLY A 238 -1.20 4.75 31.82
N TRP A 239 -0.25 4.48 30.91
CA TRP A 239 0.83 5.40 30.51
C TRP A 239 0.66 5.92 29.08
N THR A 240 -0.58 5.99 28.59
CA THR A 240 -0.88 6.40 27.20
C THR A 240 -0.33 7.78 26.83
N GLY A 241 -0.45 8.76 27.74
CA GLY A 241 0.10 10.10 27.56
C GLY A 241 1.61 10.13 27.34
N PRO A 242 2.44 9.69 28.30
CA PRO A 242 3.90 9.67 28.15
C PRO A 242 4.36 8.76 27.00
N ALA A 243 3.72 7.61 26.79
CA ALA A 243 4.03 6.72 25.66
C ALA A 243 3.83 7.44 24.30
N LEU A 244 2.72 8.17 24.15
CA LEU A 244 2.45 8.95 22.93
C LEU A 244 3.45 10.09 22.74
N SER A 245 3.83 10.78 23.80
CA SER A 245 4.85 11.85 23.75
C SER A 245 6.21 11.32 23.33
N VAL A 246 6.64 10.17 23.85
CA VAL A 246 7.90 9.50 23.46
C VAL A 246 7.84 9.07 22.00
N LEU A 247 6.69 8.54 21.55
CA LEU A 247 6.49 8.14 20.16
C LEU A 247 6.55 9.35 19.21
N ALA A 248 5.87 10.44 19.56
CA ALA A 248 5.91 11.70 18.81
C ALA A 248 7.34 12.29 18.76
N ALA A 249 8.07 12.27 19.88
CA ALA A 249 9.47 12.69 19.93
C ALA A 249 10.35 11.81 19.01
N GLY A 250 10.14 10.49 19.02
CA GLY A 250 10.82 9.56 18.13
C GLY A 250 10.59 9.87 16.65
N VAL A 251 9.33 10.13 16.25
CA VAL A 251 9.00 10.56 14.88
C VAL A 251 9.72 11.86 14.53
N CYS A 252 9.66 12.87 15.39
CA CYS A 252 10.32 14.16 15.16
C CYS A 252 11.84 14.03 15.03
N LEU A 253 12.48 13.18 15.83
CA LEU A 253 13.92 12.91 15.75
C LEU A 253 14.29 12.23 14.42
N VAL A 254 13.54 11.22 13.99
CA VAL A 254 13.78 10.54 12.72
C VAL A 254 13.57 11.49 11.54
N VAL A 255 12.46 12.23 11.51
CA VAL A 255 12.18 13.20 10.44
C VAL A 255 13.23 14.31 10.42
N GLY A 256 13.61 14.83 11.59
CA GLY A 256 14.66 15.83 11.74
C GLY A 256 16.00 15.34 11.23
N ALA A 257 16.39 14.10 11.58
CA ALA A 257 17.61 13.47 11.09
C ALA A 257 17.60 13.32 9.56
N VAL A 258 16.50 12.82 9.00
CA VAL A 258 16.35 12.70 7.54
C VAL A 258 16.38 14.07 6.85
N TRP A 259 15.82 15.11 7.46
CA TRP A 259 15.83 16.46 6.92
C TRP A 259 17.22 17.10 6.95
N LEU A 260 17.93 16.96 8.08
CA LEU A 260 19.32 17.40 8.24
C LEU A 260 20.22 16.70 7.22
N ALA A 261 20.07 15.38 7.06
CA ALA A 261 20.79 14.60 6.06
C ALA A 261 20.50 15.04 4.62
N GLY A 262 19.27 15.51 4.37
CA GLY A 262 18.82 15.94 3.05
C GLY A 262 19.22 17.36 2.66
N LYS A 263 19.55 18.23 3.61
CA LYS A 263 19.86 19.65 3.35
C LYS A 263 21.11 19.85 2.48
N ASP A 264 22.08 18.96 2.64
CA ASP A 264 23.40 19.11 2.02
C ASP A 264 23.47 18.53 0.60
N VAL A 265 22.35 17.99 0.10
CA VAL A 265 22.24 17.39 -1.24
C VAL A 265 21.60 18.38 -2.22
N PRO A 266 22.37 18.96 -3.16
CA PRO A 266 21.80 19.83 -4.17
C PRO A 266 20.86 19.03 -5.09
N ARG A 267 19.58 19.40 -5.11
CA ARG A 267 18.56 18.75 -5.96
C ARG A 267 18.19 19.65 -7.14
N THR A 268 18.58 19.25 -8.34
CA THR A 268 18.07 19.88 -9.58
C THR A 268 16.73 19.24 -9.95
N ARG A 269 15.70 20.06 -10.19
CA ARG A 269 14.36 19.60 -10.60
C ARG A 269 14.14 19.98 -12.06
N TYR A 270 14.28 19.01 -12.97
CA TYR A 270 14.08 19.24 -14.40
C TYR A 270 12.64 19.66 -14.76
N ARG A 271 11.63 19.14 -14.05
CA ARG A 271 10.23 19.57 -14.21
C ARG A 271 9.44 19.32 -12.91
N SER A 272 9.06 20.38 -12.21
CA SER A 272 8.15 20.26 -11.06
C SER A 272 6.71 20.14 -11.55
N ARG A 273 5.97 19.13 -11.07
CA ARG A 273 4.51 19.17 -11.19
C ARG A 273 4.01 20.26 -10.25
N ARG A 274 3.20 21.17 -10.77
CA ARG A 274 2.54 22.21 -9.98
C ARG A 274 1.31 21.58 -9.34
N TRP A 275 1.22 21.69 -8.02
CA TRP A 275 0.06 21.28 -7.23
C TRP A 275 -1.18 22.02 -7.74
N ARG A 276 -2.25 21.31 -8.11
CA ARG A 276 -3.49 21.90 -8.63
C ARG A 276 -4.59 21.87 -7.57
N ILE A 277 -5.63 22.67 -7.79
CA ILE A 277 -6.85 22.67 -6.96
C ILE A 277 -7.51 21.28 -6.94
N ARG A 278 -7.38 20.51 -8.02
CA ARG A 278 -7.84 19.12 -8.07
C ARG A 278 -7.12 18.22 -7.04
N ASP A 279 -5.84 18.48 -6.79
CA ASP A 279 -5.02 17.72 -5.82
C ASP A 279 -5.37 18.12 -4.38
N THR A 280 -5.65 19.41 -4.11
CA THR A 280 -6.13 19.85 -2.79
C THR A 280 -7.48 19.23 -2.46
N LEU A 281 -8.42 19.14 -3.41
CA LEU A 281 -9.73 18.53 -3.17
C LEU A 281 -9.61 17.06 -2.77
N VAL A 282 -8.79 16.29 -3.48
CA VAL A 282 -8.54 14.88 -3.14
C VAL A 282 -7.87 14.73 -1.78
N ALA A 283 -6.88 15.59 -1.50
CA ALA A 283 -6.19 15.57 -0.21
C ALA A 283 -7.10 15.94 0.96
N LEU A 284 -7.98 16.94 0.78
CA LEU A 284 -8.96 17.35 1.78
C LEU A 284 -10.01 16.26 2.02
N GLY A 285 -10.57 15.66 0.97
CA GLY A 285 -11.51 14.54 1.10
C GLY A 285 -10.89 13.34 1.81
N SER A 286 -9.64 12.99 1.46
CA SER A 286 -8.88 11.90 2.10
C SER A 286 -8.46 12.24 3.54
N GLY A 287 -8.21 13.52 3.83
CA GLY A 287 -7.88 13.99 5.18
C GLY A 287 -9.10 14.01 6.11
N LEU A 288 -10.26 14.48 5.62
CA LEU A 288 -11.51 14.50 6.37
C LEU A 288 -11.99 13.08 6.71
N THR A 289 -11.92 12.16 5.74
CA THR A 289 -12.24 10.75 5.93
C THR A 289 -11.30 10.08 6.94
N LEU A 290 -9.99 10.36 6.86
CA LEU A 290 -9.01 9.83 7.82
C LEU A 290 -9.26 10.37 9.23
N ALA A 291 -9.51 11.68 9.35
CA ALA A 291 -9.84 12.32 10.62
C ALA A 291 -11.14 11.74 11.22
N ALA A 292 -12.15 11.51 10.40
CA ALA A 292 -13.42 10.90 10.81
C ALA A 292 -13.25 9.48 11.38
N VAL A 293 -12.34 8.69 10.81
CA VAL A 293 -12.07 7.31 11.25
C VAL A 293 -11.20 7.27 12.51
N GLN A 294 -10.25 8.18 12.65
CA GLN A 294 -9.22 8.12 13.71
C GLN A 294 -9.52 8.99 14.93
N LEU A 295 -10.07 10.20 14.75
CA LEU A 295 -10.35 11.09 15.86
C LEU A 295 -11.62 10.63 16.59
N PRO A 296 -11.61 10.61 17.94
CA PRO A 296 -12.81 10.35 18.71
C PRO A 296 -13.77 11.54 18.54
N ILE A 297 -14.65 11.46 17.54
CA ILE A 297 -15.71 12.44 17.36
C ILE A 297 -16.75 12.18 18.45
N PRO A 298 -17.05 13.14 19.35
CA PRO A 298 -17.98 12.94 20.47
C PRO A 298 -19.39 12.51 20.03
N VAL A 299 -19.75 12.79 18.77
CA VAL A 299 -21.04 12.50 18.15
C VAL A 299 -21.08 11.09 17.51
N ILE A 300 -19.92 10.45 17.29
CA ILE A 300 -19.82 9.11 16.69
C ILE A 300 -19.22 8.17 17.74
N GLY A 301 -20.08 7.41 18.43
CA GLY A 301 -19.61 6.34 19.31
C GLY A 301 -18.80 5.31 18.52
N ARG A 302 -17.62 4.92 19.03
CA ARG A 302 -16.74 3.88 18.42
C ARG A 302 -17.46 2.54 18.24
N ASP A 303 -18.53 2.33 18.98
CA ASP A 303 -19.41 1.15 18.90
C ASP A 303 -20.09 1.01 17.52
N THR A 304 -20.18 2.09 16.74
CA THR A 304 -20.71 2.04 15.37
C THR A 304 -19.70 1.54 14.33
N LEU A 305 -18.40 1.68 14.61
CA LEU A 305 -17.29 1.25 13.75
C LEU A 305 -16.93 -0.22 13.96
N TYR A 306 -17.15 -0.71 15.19
CA TYR A 306 -16.81 -2.06 15.60
C TYR A 306 -18.06 -2.93 15.65
N TYR A 307 -18.24 -3.77 14.63
CA TYR A 307 -19.30 -4.79 14.64
C TYR A 307 -18.71 -6.14 15.03
N SER A 308 -19.25 -6.74 16.09
CA SER A 308 -19.00 -8.12 16.47
C SER A 308 -20.27 -8.93 16.20
N PRO A 309 -20.26 -9.91 15.28
CA PRO A 309 -21.39 -10.82 15.07
C PRO A 309 -21.59 -11.81 16.23
N TYR A 310 -20.66 -11.88 17.18
CA TYR A 310 -20.79 -12.67 18.41
C TYR A 310 -21.44 -11.85 19.53
N PRO A 311 -22.27 -12.46 20.40
CA PRO A 311 -22.70 -13.88 20.42
C PRO A 311 -24.01 -14.16 19.66
N ARG A 312 -24.79 -13.12 19.30
CA ARG A 312 -26.00 -13.22 18.48
C ARG A 312 -25.95 -12.22 17.33
N LEU A 313 -26.46 -12.64 16.18
CA LEU A 313 -26.52 -11.81 14.98
C LEU A 313 -27.45 -10.59 15.21
N SER A 314 -26.87 -9.42 15.43
CA SER A 314 -27.58 -8.14 15.47
C SER A 314 -27.47 -7.42 14.13
N MET A 315 -28.46 -6.63 13.74
CA MET A 315 -28.32 -5.80 12.54
C MET A 315 -27.24 -4.73 12.77
N PRO A 316 -26.32 -4.53 11.82
CA PRO A 316 -25.30 -3.50 11.95
C PRO A 316 -25.96 -2.12 11.98
N THR A 317 -25.58 -1.28 12.94
CA THR A 317 -26.03 0.11 12.99
C THR A 317 -25.32 0.91 11.89
N PHE A 318 -26.07 1.77 11.17
CA PHE A 318 -25.52 2.66 10.16
C PHE A 318 -25.74 4.10 10.58
N HIS A 319 -24.66 4.85 10.75
CA HIS A 319 -24.74 6.28 11.04
C HIS A 319 -24.55 7.06 9.73
N PRO A 320 -25.58 7.77 9.23
CA PRO A 320 -25.53 8.46 7.94
C PRO A 320 -24.36 9.43 7.81
N LEU A 321 -23.99 10.09 8.92
CA LEU A 321 -22.87 11.03 8.99
C LEU A 321 -21.52 10.36 8.68
N MET A 322 -21.30 9.12 9.14
CA MET A 322 -20.07 8.38 8.85
C MET A 322 -20.03 7.92 7.39
N GLY A 323 -21.17 7.48 6.85
CA GLY A 323 -21.31 7.19 5.42
C GLY A 323 -21.00 8.42 4.56
N LEU A 324 -21.51 9.60 4.94
CA LEU A 324 -21.25 10.86 4.23
C LEU A 324 -19.78 11.27 4.32
N LEU A 325 -19.14 11.08 5.48
CA LEU A 325 -17.70 11.32 5.62
C LEU A 325 -16.90 10.39 4.70
N LEU A 326 -17.22 9.09 4.63
CA LEU A 326 -16.56 8.13 3.73
C LEU A 326 -16.70 8.50 2.24
N LEU A 327 -17.78 9.17 1.84
CA LEU A 327 -17.92 9.69 0.47
C LEU A 327 -16.83 10.72 0.09
N GLY A 328 -16.09 11.28 1.06
CA GLY A 328 -14.90 12.08 0.80
C GLY A 328 -13.82 11.33 0.01
N LEU A 329 -13.78 10.00 0.05
CA LEU A 329 -12.89 9.17 -0.78
C LEU A 329 -13.35 9.06 -2.24
N LEU A 330 -14.56 9.53 -2.58
CA LEU A 330 -15.11 9.52 -3.94
C LEU A 330 -14.64 10.74 -4.76
N VAL A 331 -14.01 11.73 -4.11
CA VAL A 331 -13.51 12.96 -4.74
C VAL A 331 -12.59 12.70 -5.96
N PRO A 332 -11.66 11.72 -5.97
CA PRO A 332 -10.87 11.42 -7.16
C PRO A 332 -11.73 11.05 -8.38
N ALA A 333 -12.78 10.25 -8.18
CA ALA A 333 -13.68 9.84 -9.26
C ALA A 333 -14.47 11.04 -9.79
N ALA A 334 -15.00 11.90 -8.92
CA ALA A 334 -15.70 13.12 -9.31
C ALA A 334 -14.80 14.07 -10.13
N VAL A 335 -13.54 14.24 -9.70
CA VAL A 335 -12.54 15.05 -10.40
C VAL A 335 -12.17 14.47 -11.78
N ALA A 336 -12.17 13.14 -11.93
CA ALA A 336 -11.94 12.48 -13.21
C ALA A 336 -13.08 12.72 -14.20
N ILE A 337 -14.33 12.62 -13.73
CA ILE A 337 -15.53 12.80 -14.55
C ILE A 337 -15.64 14.26 -15.03
N GLY A 338 -15.50 15.24 -14.12
CA GLY A 338 -15.52 16.67 -14.47
C GLY A 338 -14.33 17.13 -15.33
N GLY A 339 -13.32 16.27 -15.51
CA GLY A 339 -12.22 16.50 -16.44
C GLY A 339 -12.49 16.02 -17.87
N ARG A 340 -13.51 15.17 -18.09
CA ARG A 340 -13.86 14.64 -19.43
C ARG A 340 -14.86 15.51 -20.19
N SER A 341 -15.56 16.43 -19.50
CA SER A 341 -16.56 17.34 -20.09
C SER A 341 -15.99 18.65 -20.61
N ARG A 342 -14.66 18.83 -20.59
CA ARG A 342 -13.92 19.95 -21.20
C ARG A 342 -12.92 19.41 -22.20
#